data_AF-A0A1F5JUC3-F1
#
_entry.id   AF-A0A1F5JUC3-F1
#
_cell.length_a   1.000
_cell.length_b   1.000
_cell.length_c   1.000
_cell.angle_alpha   90.00
_cell.angle_beta   90.00
_cell.angle_gamma   90.00
#
_symmetry.space_group_name_H-M   'P 1'
#
loop_
_entity.id
_entity.type
_entity.pdbx_description
1 polymer ?
#
loop_
_entity_poly.entity_id
_entity_poly.type
_entity_poly.pdbx_seq_one_letter_code
_entity_poly.pdbx_strand_id
1 'polypeptide(L)'
;MAKYDSVLSELKNLIPSSKTILIALPSQASIDQLASGLSLFLTLEAGGKQVSVVCDDSMVAGQGYLFGIDHVQKNMPTTDGGNLTLTLEGVAASDNTVPALEKLDWFAENSNLNLVFHVLPGQQFQPVRIVPKHQGAGFNLIFTIGAVNLNALGNVYSANSQVFSGTHIINIDIQQANTGFGQTNIVDPNASSISEVMSNVISDLGLILDGDSASNLLAGIFESTSNLTDGKSGAETFMAVANCLRAGGKKPGSTASQPQSASQIQPAQTIQQLQSQPQPAFDWSALMPQDSPITPKEAPQEFAVPPVVSSDAGDDSQASPEERPVEEGVISETVEPEWLTPKIFKGSSLG
;
A
#
# COMPACT_ATOMS: atom_id res chain seq x y z
N MET A 1 -18.24 1.77 -8.64
CA MET A 1 -18.27 1.22 -7.27
C MET A 1 -16.85 0.84 -6.93
N ALA A 2 -16.35 1.20 -5.74
CA ALA A 2 -15.01 0.81 -5.31
C ALA A 2 -14.89 -0.72 -5.27
N LYS A 3 -13.75 -1.30 -5.67
CA LYS A 3 -13.58 -2.76 -5.79
C LYS A 3 -13.79 -3.48 -4.46
N TYR A 4 -13.42 -2.81 -3.36
CA TYR A 4 -13.47 -3.35 -2.00
C TYR A 4 -14.47 -2.61 -1.10
N ASP A 5 -15.49 -1.96 -1.67
CA ASP A 5 -16.35 -0.98 -0.98
C ASP A 5 -17.03 -1.53 0.30
N SER A 6 -17.52 -2.78 0.24
CA SER A 6 -18.16 -3.44 1.39
C SER A 6 -17.20 -3.67 2.56
N VAL A 7 -15.93 -3.90 2.27
CA VAL A 7 -14.87 -4.16 3.25
C VAL A 7 -14.28 -2.85 3.78
N LEU A 8 -14.10 -1.86 2.89
CA LEU A 8 -13.48 -0.58 3.23
C LEU A 8 -14.41 0.37 4.00
N SER A 9 -15.72 0.15 3.94
CA SER A 9 -16.69 0.93 4.72
C SER A 9 -16.43 0.85 6.24
N GLU A 10 -15.99 -0.31 6.73
CA GLU A 10 -15.58 -0.47 8.13
C GLU A 10 -14.28 0.29 8.42
N LEU A 11 -13.28 0.18 7.54
CA LEU A 11 -11.98 0.84 7.70
C LEU A 11 -12.09 2.37 7.73
N LYS A 12 -13.00 2.94 6.94
CA LYS A 12 -13.27 4.39 6.93
C LYS A 12 -13.67 4.91 8.31
N ASN A 13 -14.24 4.08 9.18
CA ASN A 13 -14.58 4.42 10.56
C ASN A 13 -13.44 4.12 11.55
N LEU A 14 -12.66 3.07 11.31
CA LEU A 14 -11.56 2.63 12.18
C LEU A 14 -10.31 3.52 12.07
N ILE A 15 -9.93 3.95 10.86
CA ILE A 15 -8.69 4.72 10.65
C ILE A 15 -8.73 6.08 11.36
N PRO A 16 -9.82 6.88 11.31
CA PRO A 16 -9.86 8.15 12.03
C PRO A 16 -9.68 8.00 13.54
N SER A 17 -10.25 6.95 14.15
CA SER A 17 -10.18 6.69 15.60
C SER A 17 -8.88 6.02 16.05
N SER A 18 -8.15 5.39 15.12
CA SER A 18 -6.86 4.75 15.39
C SER A 18 -5.75 5.79 15.45
N LYS A 19 -4.99 5.84 16.56
CA LYS A 19 -3.86 6.75 16.74
C LYS A 19 -2.53 6.05 16.50
N THR A 20 -2.39 4.84 17.04
CA THR A 20 -1.21 3.97 16.89
C THR A 20 -1.55 2.82 15.95
N ILE A 21 -0.80 2.70 14.86
CA ILE A 21 -1.02 1.70 13.81
C ILE A 21 0.26 0.90 13.61
N LEU A 22 0.14 -0.43 13.60
CA LEU A 22 1.23 -1.32 13.22
C LEU A 22 1.02 -1.77 11.78
N ILE A 23 2.09 -1.77 11.00
CA ILE A 23 2.17 -2.42 9.70
C ILE A 23 3.17 -3.57 9.84
N ALA A 24 2.68 -4.80 9.75
CA ALA A 24 3.49 -6.01 9.87
C ALA A 24 3.63 -6.69 8.51
N LEU A 25 4.87 -6.95 8.12
CA LEU A 25 5.24 -7.64 6.89
C LEU A 25 5.72 -9.06 7.19
N PRO A 26 5.54 -10.01 6.26
CA PRO A 26 6.06 -11.36 6.42
C PRO A 26 7.59 -11.36 6.54
N SER A 27 8.15 -12.43 7.11
CA SER A 27 9.57 -12.73 6.96
C SER A 27 9.88 -13.01 5.49
N GLN A 28 11.07 -12.63 5.04
CA GLN A 28 11.51 -12.66 3.65
C GLN A 28 10.59 -11.86 2.73
N ALA A 29 10.25 -10.64 3.16
CA ALA A 29 9.35 -9.78 2.43
C ALA A 29 9.91 -9.44 1.04
N SER A 30 9.08 -9.64 0.00
CA SER A 30 9.39 -9.23 -1.36
C SER A 30 9.44 -7.71 -1.49
N ILE A 31 9.98 -7.21 -2.61
CA ILE A 31 9.95 -5.79 -2.94
C ILE A 31 8.50 -5.28 -2.98
N ASP A 32 7.57 -6.03 -3.56
CA ASP A 32 6.17 -5.65 -3.62
C ASP A 32 5.52 -5.55 -2.22
N GLN A 33 5.83 -6.47 -1.30
CA GLN A 33 5.34 -6.44 0.08
C GLN A 33 5.89 -5.24 0.85
N LEU A 34 7.21 -5.00 0.75
CA LEU A 34 7.87 -3.84 1.36
C LEU A 34 7.33 -2.53 0.79
N ALA A 35 7.25 -2.41 -0.53
CA ALA A 35 6.73 -1.24 -1.22
C ALA A 35 5.29 -0.90 -0.82
N SER A 36 4.43 -1.92 -0.75
CA SER A 36 3.04 -1.77 -0.32
C SER A 36 2.95 -1.28 1.12
N GLY A 37 3.71 -1.90 2.03
CA GLY A 37 3.74 -1.52 3.45
C GLY A 37 4.30 -0.13 3.68
N LEU A 38 5.37 0.24 2.97
CA LEU A 38 5.99 1.55 3.08
C LEU A 38 5.14 2.66 2.45
N SER A 39 4.43 2.37 1.36
CA SER A 39 3.45 3.32 0.81
C SER A 39 2.33 3.59 1.82
N LEU A 40 1.77 2.54 2.43
CA LEU A 40 0.76 2.72 3.48
C LEU A 40 1.33 3.48 4.69
N PHE A 41 2.57 3.19 5.09
CA PHE A 41 3.27 3.90 6.16
C PHE A 41 3.32 5.41 5.90
N LEU A 42 3.85 5.82 4.75
CA LEU A 42 4.00 7.23 4.38
C LEU A 42 2.64 7.93 4.31
N THR A 43 1.63 7.30 3.71
CA THR A 43 0.29 7.90 3.59
C THR A 43 -0.42 8.06 4.94
N LEU A 44 -0.28 7.09 5.85
CA LEU A 44 -0.84 7.19 7.20
C LEU A 44 -0.07 8.20 8.08
N GLU A 45 1.26 8.27 7.94
CA GLU A 45 2.10 9.24 8.65
C GLU A 45 1.79 10.68 8.21
N ALA A 46 1.64 10.92 6.90
CA ALA A 46 1.18 12.19 6.36
C ALA A 46 -0.22 12.57 6.86
N GLY A 47 -1.06 11.58 7.16
CA GLY A 47 -2.36 11.73 7.83
C GLY A 47 -2.28 11.99 9.35
N GLY A 48 -1.08 12.14 9.91
CA GLY A 48 -0.85 12.44 11.33
C GLY A 48 -0.98 11.24 12.27
N LYS A 49 -0.89 10.00 11.76
CA LYS A 49 -0.93 8.78 12.57
C LYS A 49 0.45 8.41 13.10
N GLN A 50 0.51 7.74 14.25
CA GLN A 50 1.73 7.11 14.74
C GLN A 50 1.81 5.72 14.14
N VAL A 51 2.66 5.54 13.15
CA VAL A 51 2.76 4.30 12.39
C VAL A 51 4.10 3.63 12.67
N SER A 52 4.08 2.33 12.88
CA SER A 52 5.27 1.51 13.02
C SER A 52 5.27 0.42 11.96
N VAL A 53 6.40 0.23 11.26
CA VAL A 53 6.54 -0.84 10.27
C VAL A 53 7.53 -1.87 10.80
N VAL A 54 7.12 -3.14 10.78
CA VAL A 54 7.94 -4.25 11.30
C VAL A 54 8.06 -5.40 10.31
N CYS A 55 9.24 -6.00 10.26
CA CYS A 55 9.57 -7.17 9.44
C CYS A 55 10.74 -7.93 10.08
N ASP A 56 10.69 -9.26 10.17
CA ASP A 56 11.75 -10.08 10.82
C ASP A 56 13.09 -10.09 10.03
N ASP A 57 13.09 -9.51 8.83
CA ASP A 57 14.26 -9.47 7.96
C ASP A 57 15.29 -8.43 8.38
N SER A 58 16.54 -8.70 8.02
CA SER A 58 17.58 -7.66 8.01
C SER A 58 17.55 -7.02 6.63
N MET A 59 17.18 -5.73 6.57
CA MET A 59 17.09 -5.01 5.31
C MET A 59 18.45 -5.05 4.58
N VAL A 60 18.41 -5.35 3.28
CA VAL A 60 19.61 -5.51 2.42
C VAL A 60 19.76 -4.27 1.53
N ALA A 61 20.99 -3.94 1.13
CA ALA A 61 21.30 -2.79 0.28
C ALA A 61 20.46 -2.71 -1.03
N GLY A 62 19.97 -3.85 -1.54
CA GLY A 62 19.11 -3.92 -2.73
C GLY A 62 17.72 -3.30 -2.56
N GLN A 63 17.30 -2.97 -1.33
CA GLN A 63 15.99 -2.38 -1.02
C GLN A 63 16.08 -0.86 -0.76
N GLY A 64 17.29 -0.28 -0.81
CA GLY A 64 17.56 1.10 -0.39
C GLY A 64 16.94 2.20 -1.27
N TYR A 65 16.27 1.84 -2.36
CA TYR A 65 15.59 2.80 -3.23
C TYR A 65 14.11 3.00 -2.85
N LEU A 66 13.56 2.21 -1.93
CA LEU A 66 12.21 2.41 -1.40
C LEU A 66 12.22 3.54 -0.37
N PHE A 67 11.27 4.46 -0.49
CA PHE A 67 11.10 5.56 0.45
C PHE A 67 10.59 5.03 1.80
N GLY A 68 11.22 5.48 2.89
CA GLY A 68 10.88 5.06 4.26
C GLY A 68 11.45 3.69 4.68
N ILE A 69 12.33 3.07 3.88
CA ILE A 69 12.91 1.75 4.20
C ILE A 69 13.67 1.73 5.53
N ASP A 70 14.25 2.86 5.93
CA ASP A 70 14.95 3.06 7.21
C ASP A 70 14.02 3.03 8.43
N HIS A 71 12.70 3.16 8.23
CA HIS A 71 11.71 3.02 9.28
C HIS A 71 11.28 1.57 9.55
N VAL A 72 11.70 0.61 8.72
CA VAL A 72 11.38 -0.81 8.94
C VAL A 72 12.21 -1.33 10.11
N GLN A 73 11.52 -1.72 11.18
CA GLN A 73 12.15 -2.23 12.39
C GLN A 73 12.05 -3.75 12.46
N LYS A 74 13.14 -4.38 12.90
CA LYS A 74 13.14 -5.83 13.11
C LYS A 74 12.32 -6.26 14.32
N ASN A 75 12.38 -5.45 15.36
CA ASN A 75 11.72 -5.73 16.63
C ASN A 75 10.49 -4.85 16.78
N MET A 76 9.49 -5.36 17.49
CA MET A 76 8.30 -4.58 17.83
C MET A 76 8.69 -3.33 18.63
N PRO A 77 8.27 -2.12 18.23
CA PRO A 77 8.59 -0.93 18.98
C PRO A 77 7.89 -0.90 20.33
N THR A 78 8.54 -0.29 21.31
CA THR A 78 7.93 0.06 22.58
C THR A 78 7.16 1.37 22.42
N THR A 79 5.84 1.29 22.43
CA THR A 79 4.93 2.44 22.40
C THR A 79 4.52 2.84 23.83
N ASP A 80 4.06 4.08 24.03
CA ASP A 80 3.58 4.58 25.33
C ASP A 80 2.24 3.93 25.74
N GLY A 81 2.25 3.15 26.82
CA GLY A 81 1.12 2.32 27.27
C GLY A 81 1.34 0.82 27.03
N GLY A 82 0.36 -0.03 27.33
CA GLY A 82 0.43 -1.48 27.11
C GLY A 82 0.09 -2.33 28.34
N ASN A 83 0.15 -3.65 28.18
CA ASN A 83 -0.10 -4.60 29.25
C ASN A 83 1.24 -5.08 29.82
N LEU A 84 1.42 -4.96 31.13
CA LEU A 84 2.46 -5.70 31.84
C LEU A 84 1.94 -7.10 32.14
N THR A 85 2.49 -8.11 31.46
CA THR A 85 2.21 -9.52 31.78
C THR A 85 3.28 -10.01 32.75
N LEU A 86 2.86 -10.55 33.90
CA LEU A 86 3.75 -11.27 34.81
C LEU A 86 3.63 -12.77 34.53
N THR A 87 4.64 -13.36 33.87
CA THR A 87 4.67 -14.81 33.64
C THR A 87 5.26 -15.51 34.87
N LEU A 88 4.46 -16.42 35.44
CA LEU A 88 4.84 -17.26 36.58
C LEU A 88 5.28 -18.64 36.04
N GLU A 89 6.58 -18.86 35.91
CA GLU A 89 7.10 -20.10 35.33
C GLU A 89 6.96 -21.29 36.31
N GLY A 90 6.56 -22.45 35.78
CA GLY A 90 6.50 -23.71 36.55
C GLY A 90 5.22 -23.96 37.34
N VAL A 91 4.18 -23.11 37.21
CA VAL A 91 2.90 -23.28 37.94
C VAL A 91 1.76 -23.86 37.11
N ALA A 92 1.91 -23.91 35.78
CA ALA A 92 0.91 -24.48 34.87
C ALA A 92 1.27 -25.92 34.49
N ALA A 93 0.26 -26.79 34.38
CA ALA A 93 0.39 -28.16 33.88
C ALA A 93 0.38 -28.19 32.34
N SER A 94 0.73 -29.35 31.75
CA SER A 94 0.81 -29.54 30.29
C SER A 94 -0.53 -29.39 29.55
N ASP A 95 -1.64 -29.39 30.28
CA ASP A 95 -2.99 -29.19 29.77
C ASP A 95 -3.46 -27.72 29.86
N ASN A 96 -2.55 -26.78 30.11
CA ASN A 96 -2.81 -25.35 30.32
C ASN A 96 -3.67 -25.03 31.56
N THR A 97 -3.82 -25.96 32.51
CA THR A 97 -4.46 -25.69 33.80
C THR A 97 -3.43 -25.26 34.85
N VAL A 98 -3.90 -24.61 35.91
CA VAL A 98 -3.07 -24.24 37.07
C VAL A 98 -3.59 -25.02 38.29
N PRO A 99 -3.18 -26.29 38.46
CA PRO A 99 -3.84 -27.24 39.38
C PRO A 99 -3.76 -26.86 40.86
N ALA A 100 -2.81 -26.00 41.25
CA ALA A 100 -2.67 -25.55 42.61
C ALA A 100 -3.54 -24.31 42.94
N LEU A 101 -4.05 -23.58 41.95
CA LEU A 101 -4.69 -22.28 42.14
C LEU A 101 -6.23 -22.43 42.23
N GLU A 102 -6.80 -22.04 43.36
CA GLU A 102 -8.25 -21.95 43.57
C GLU A 102 -8.79 -20.60 43.08
N LYS A 103 -8.14 -19.50 43.48
CA LYS A 103 -8.60 -18.13 43.20
C LYS A 103 -7.43 -17.16 43.18
N LEU A 104 -7.55 -16.12 42.35
CA LEU A 104 -6.65 -14.96 42.36
C LEU A 104 -7.41 -13.72 42.86
N ASP A 105 -6.88 -13.07 43.88
CA ASP A 105 -7.32 -11.76 44.37
C ASP A 105 -6.18 -10.75 44.27
N TRP A 106 -6.51 -9.45 44.35
CA TRP A 106 -5.51 -8.39 44.35
C TRP A 106 -5.95 -7.21 45.22
N PHE A 107 -4.97 -6.50 45.79
CA PHE A 107 -5.19 -5.24 46.48
C PHE A 107 -3.95 -4.34 46.40
N ALA A 108 -4.16 -3.04 46.51
CA ALA A 108 -3.08 -2.05 46.56
C ALA A 108 -2.80 -1.65 48.00
N GLU A 109 -1.53 -1.64 48.42
CA GLU A 109 -1.12 -1.21 49.76
C GLU A 109 0.32 -0.66 49.73
N ASN A 110 0.57 0.46 50.41
CA ASN A 110 1.90 1.07 50.53
C ASN A 110 2.63 1.27 49.18
N SER A 111 1.89 1.74 48.16
CA SER A 111 2.40 1.91 46.79
C SER A 111 2.80 0.61 46.06
N ASN A 112 2.43 -0.55 46.59
CA ASN A 112 2.65 -1.85 45.95
C ASN A 112 1.30 -2.47 45.51
N LEU A 113 1.34 -3.23 44.42
CA LEU A 113 0.26 -4.13 44.03
C LEU A 113 0.55 -5.52 44.61
N ASN A 114 -0.31 -5.99 45.51
CA ASN A 114 -0.22 -7.34 46.07
C ASN A 114 -1.18 -8.27 45.32
N LEU A 115 -0.65 -9.38 44.82
CA LEU A 115 -1.42 -10.46 44.20
C LEU A 115 -1.53 -11.62 45.20
N VAL A 116 -2.74 -12.04 45.51
CA VAL A 116 -3.03 -13.12 46.47
C VAL A 116 -3.50 -14.35 45.71
N PHE A 117 -2.68 -15.40 45.72
CA PHE A 117 -2.97 -16.69 45.11
C PHE A 117 -3.53 -17.61 46.19
N HIS A 118 -4.83 -17.88 46.15
CA HIS A 118 -5.47 -18.86 47.04
C HIS A 118 -5.22 -20.26 46.50
N VAL A 119 -4.61 -21.11 47.32
CA VAL A 119 -4.10 -22.42 46.91
C VAL A 119 -5.01 -23.51 47.43
N LEU A 120 -5.28 -24.53 46.62
CA LEU A 120 -6.06 -25.68 47.04
C LEU A 120 -5.40 -26.39 48.23
N PRO A 121 -6.17 -26.95 49.18
CA PRO A 121 -5.63 -27.64 50.35
C PRO A 121 -4.63 -28.74 49.98
N GLY A 122 -3.44 -28.70 50.59
CA GLY A 122 -2.38 -29.69 50.36
C GLY A 122 -1.53 -29.46 49.10
N GLN A 123 -1.83 -28.44 48.30
CA GLN A 123 -1.01 -28.02 47.15
C GLN A 123 -0.05 -26.89 47.55
N GLN A 124 1.00 -26.69 46.75
CA GLN A 124 1.87 -25.53 46.86
C GLN A 124 1.86 -24.73 45.55
N PHE A 125 1.74 -23.41 45.67
CA PHE A 125 1.87 -22.49 44.54
C PHE A 125 3.17 -21.71 44.68
N GLN A 126 4.23 -22.20 44.02
CA GLN A 126 5.55 -21.56 44.03
C GLN A 126 6.10 -21.48 42.62
N PRO A 127 6.04 -20.30 41.97
CA PRO A 127 6.67 -20.12 40.68
C PRO A 127 8.19 -20.20 40.79
N VAL A 128 8.81 -20.88 39.83
CA VAL A 128 10.27 -20.99 39.70
C VAL A 128 10.87 -19.63 39.38
N ARG A 129 10.17 -18.84 38.57
CA ARG A 129 10.58 -17.50 38.15
C ARG A 129 9.35 -16.64 37.88
N ILE A 130 9.45 -15.36 38.23
CA ILE A 130 8.49 -14.33 37.83
C ILE A 130 9.17 -13.49 36.76
N VAL A 131 8.66 -13.53 35.53
CA VAL A 131 9.21 -12.80 34.40
C VAL A 131 8.25 -11.66 34.03
N PRO A 132 8.59 -10.40 34.32
CA PRO A 132 7.83 -9.27 33.81
C PRO A 132 8.07 -9.14 32.30
N LYS A 133 6.99 -9.16 31.53
CA LYS A 133 6.98 -8.85 30.11
C LYS A 133 6.16 -7.59 29.89
N HIS A 134 6.86 -6.50 29.65
CA HIS A 134 6.25 -5.28 29.15
C HIS A 134 6.01 -5.49 27.66
N GLN A 135 4.75 -5.51 27.24
CA GLN A 135 4.40 -5.53 25.83
C GLN A 135 4.03 -4.12 25.42
N GLY A 136 4.68 -3.65 24.34
CA GLY A 136 4.52 -2.31 23.78
C GLY A 136 3.05 -1.96 23.59
N ALA A 137 2.72 -0.69 23.84
CA ALA A 137 1.37 -0.16 23.78
C ALA A 137 0.53 -0.69 22.64
N GLY A 138 -0.73 -0.96 23.03
CA GLY A 138 -1.79 -1.41 22.16
C GLY A 138 -1.86 -0.55 20.92
N PHE A 139 -1.39 -1.11 19.81
CA PHE A 139 -1.82 -0.63 18.51
C PHE A 139 -3.33 -0.68 18.50
N ASN A 140 -3.95 0.39 18.00
CA ASN A 140 -5.39 0.41 17.82
C ASN A 140 -5.79 -0.40 16.59
N LEU A 141 -4.86 -0.57 15.66
CA LEU A 141 -5.06 -1.24 14.38
C LEU A 141 -3.75 -1.87 13.91
N ILE A 142 -3.85 -3.06 13.33
CA ILE A 142 -2.74 -3.75 12.70
C ILE A 142 -3.09 -3.97 11.22
N PHE A 143 -2.19 -3.61 10.32
CA PHE A 143 -2.21 -4.06 8.93
C PHE A 143 -1.19 -5.17 8.77
N THR A 144 -1.61 -6.32 8.25
CA THR A 144 -0.71 -7.39 7.81
C THR A 144 -0.73 -7.44 6.29
N ILE A 145 0.41 -7.23 5.66
CA ILE A 145 0.49 -7.04 4.20
C ILE A 145 1.32 -8.17 3.59
N GLY A 146 0.70 -9.00 2.74
CA GLY A 146 1.34 -10.09 2.01
C GLY A 146 1.64 -11.34 2.82
N ALA A 147 1.10 -11.48 4.04
CA ALA A 147 1.29 -12.65 4.87
C ALA A 147 0.13 -13.63 4.67
N VAL A 148 0.41 -14.88 4.29
CA VAL A 148 -0.63 -15.92 4.10
C VAL A 148 -1.32 -16.35 5.41
N ASN A 149 -0.63 -16.18 6.54
CA ASN A 149 -1.12 -16.39 7.90
C ASN A 149 -0.22 -15.65 8.90
N LEU A 150 -0.61 -15.58 10.17
CA LEU A 150 0.19 -14.89 11.21
C LEU A 150 1.58 -15.51 11.43
N ASN A 151 1.75 -16.81 11.21
CA ASN A 151 3.07 -17.44 11.35
C ASN A 151 4.06 -16.97 10.28
N ALA A 152 3.58 -16.51 9.12
CA ALA A 152 4.43 -15.93 8.08
C ALA A 152 5.12 -14.64 8.50
N LEU A 153 4.68 -14.00 9.59
CA LEU A 153 5.33 -12.81 10.18
C LEU A 153 6.60 -13.16 10.99
N GLY A 154 6.92 -14.45 11.17
CA GLY A 154 8.12 -14.88 11.88
C GLY A 154 8.16 -14.41 13.34
N ASN A 155 9.32 -13.93 13.79
CA ASN A 155 9.52 -13.47 15.16
C ASN A 155 8.64 -12.28 15.56
N VAL A 156 8.21 -11.47 14.58
CA VAL A 156 7.28 -10.37 14.83
C VAL A 156 6.00 -10.91 15.49
N TYR A 157 5.47 -12.04 15.01
CA TYR A 157 4.29 -12.67 15.60
C TYR A 157 4.63 -13.59 16.77
N SER A 158 5.62 -14.49 16.63
CA SER A 158 5.87 -15.52 17.64
C SER A 158 6.28 -14.94 19.01
N ALA A 159 6.99 -13.80 19.02
CA ALA A 159 7.38 -13.11 20.25
C ALA A 159 6.29 -12.16 20.80
N ASN A 160 5.28 -11.81 20.00
CA ASN A 160 4.28 -10.77 20.32
C ASN A 160 2.83 -11.21 20.05
N SER A 161 2.53 -12.51 20.13
CA SER A 161 1.21 -13.08 19.75
C SER A 161 0.02 -12.39 20.41
N GLN A 162 0.18 -11.93 21.65
CA GLN A 162 -0.86 -11.24 22.40
C GLN A 162 -1.29 -9.91 21.75
N VAL A 163 -0.36 -9.17 21.14
CA VAL A 163 -0.63 -7.93 20.41
C VAL A 163 -1.58 -8.21 19.24
N PHE A 164 -1.34 -9.28 18.51
CA PHE A 164 -2.19 -9.71 17.39
C PHE A 164 -3.54 -10.30 17.84
N SER A 165 -3.62 -10.87 19.04
CA SER A 165 -4.89 -11.37 19.59
C SER A 165 -5.81 -10.26 20.12
N GLY A 166 -5.24 -9.14 20.56
CA GLY A 166 -5.95 -8.06 21.25
C GLY A 166 -6.27 -6.84 20.40
N THR A 167 -5.81 -6.81 19.14
CA THR A 167 -5.97 -5.67 18.23
C THR A 167 -6.67 -6.11 16.94
N HIS A 168 -7.48 -5.21 16.36
CA HIS A 168 -8.12 -5.43 15.06
C HIS A 168 -7.07 -5.52 13.95
N ILE A 169 -7.11 -6.61 13.19
CA ILE A 169 -6.19 -6.94 12.10
C ILE A 169 -6.92 -6.75 10.76
N ILE A 170 -6.30 -5.95 9.91
CA ILE A 170 -6.61 -5.82 8.50
C ILE A 170 -5.58 -6.64 7.72
N ASN A 171 -6.03 -7.73 7.13
CA ASN A 171 -5.21 -8.62 6.32
C ASN A 171 -5.35 -8.27 4.84
N ILE A 172 -4.24 -7.93 4.18
CA ILE A 172 -4.19 -7.57 2.76
C ILE A 172 -3.21 -8.52 2.06
N ASP A 173 -3.70 -9.28 1.09
CA ASP A 173 -2.86 -10.26 0.38
C ASP A 173 -3.45 -10.58 -1.01
N ILE A 174 -2.64 -11.22 -1.86
CA ILE A 174 -3.05 -11.73 -3.18
C ILE A 174 -2.81 -13.24 -3.29
N GLN A 175 -2.30 -13.89 -2.25
CA GLN A 175 -2.03 -15.32 -2.28
C GLN A 175 -3.32 -16.11 -2.06
N GLN A 176 -3.56 -17.09 -2.93
CA GLN A 176 -4.73 -17.98 -2.84
C GLN A 176 -4.69 -18.88 -1.60
N ALA A 177 -3.49 -19.10 -1.03
CA ALA A 177 -3.26 -19.86 0.19
C ALA A 177 -3.51 -19.04 1.48
N ASN A 178 -3.87 -17.76 1.37
CA ASN A 178 -4.14 -16.92 2.53
C ASN A 178 -5.33 -17.46 3.34
N THR A 179 -5.20 -17.51 4.66
CA THR A 179 -6.20 -18.13 5.54
C THR A 179 -7.32 -17.19 5.99
N GLY A 180 -7.30 -15.91 5.60
CA GLY A 180 -8.31 -14.94 6.01
C GLY A 180 -8.34 -14.67 7.52
N PHE A 181 -7.17 -14.48 8.13
CA PHE A 181 -7.00 -14.43 9.59
C PHE A 181 -7.29 -13.05 10.21
N GLY A 182 -7.52 -12.01 9.40
CA GLY A 182 -7.90 -10.69 9.90
C GLY A 182 -9.38 -10.63 10.29
N GLN A 183 -9.75 -9.64 11.11
CA GLN A 183 -11.16 -9.26 11.27
C GLN A 183 -11.67 -8.60 9.98
N THR A 184 -10.80 -7.85 9.31
CA THR A 184 -11.04 -7.36 7.95
C THR A 184 -10.06 -8.03 6.98
N ASN A 185 -10.55 -8.63 5.90
CA ASN A 185 -9.72 -9.33 4.91
C ASN A 185 -9.93 -8.76 3.51
N ILE A 186 -8.84 -8.29 2.89
CA ILE A 186 -8.75 -7.84 1.50
C ILE A 186 -7.80 -8.81 0.80
N VAL A 187 -8.34 -9.97 0.40
CA VAL A 187 -7.57 -11.01 -0.30
C VAL A 187 -8.04 -11.10 -1.74
N ASP A 188 -7.18 -10.70 -2.69
CA ASP A 188 -7.51 -10.69 -4.12
C ASP A 188 -6.51 -11.51 -4.96
N PRO A 189 -6.79 -12.81 -5.18
CA PRO A 189 -5.91 -13.68 -5.97
C PRO A 189 -5.77 -13.33 -7.45
N ASN A 190 -6.66 -12.47 -7.96
CA ASN A 190 -6.65 -12.04 -9.36
C ASN A 190 -5.80 -10.79 -9.59
N ALA A 191 -5.43 -10.07 -8.53
CA ALA A 191 -4.54 -8.92 -8.64
C ALA A 191 -3.13 -9.34 -9.09
N SER A 192 -2.46 -8.46 -9.82
CA SER A 192 -1.12 -8.68 -10.35
C SER A 192 -0.01 -8.45 -9.30
N SER A 193 -0.33 -7.69 -8.25
CA SER A 193 0.59 -7.26 -7.20
C SER A 193 -0.19 -6.83 -5.95
N ILE A 194 0.46 -6.89 -4.79
CA ILE A 194 -0.06 -6.31 -3.55
C ILE A 194 -0.05 -4.78 -3.67
N SER A 195 0.91 -4.19 -4.37
CA SER A 195 0.97 -2.74 -4.59
C SER A 195 -0.22 -2.21 -5.41
N GLU A 196 -0.74 -3.00 -6.36
CA GLU A 196 -1.99 -2.70 -7.08
C GLU A 196 -3.18 -2.70 -6.13
N VAL A 197 -3.29 -3.71 -5.27
CA VAL A 197 -4.35 -3.77 -4.24
C VAL A 197 -4.22 -2.56 -3.30
N MET A 198 -3.01 -2.26 -2.83
CA MET A 198 -2.73 -1.16 -1.93
C MET A 198 -3.04 0.20 -2.55
N SER A 199 -2.73 0.40 -3.83
CA SER A 199 -3.10 1.63 -4.56
C SER A 199 -4.61 1.88 -4.52
N ASN A 200 -5.42 0.83 -4.70
CA ASN A 200 -6.87 0.93 -4.62
C ASN A 200 -7.32 1.19 -3.17
N VAL A 201 -6.75 0.47 -2.20
CA VAL A 201 -7.06 0.65 -0.77
C VAL A 201 -6.78 2.08 -0.30
N ILE A 202 -5.61 2.64 -0.60
CA ILE A 202 -5.24 4.02 -0.24
C ILE A 202 -6.24 5.01 -0.84
N SER A 203 -6.53 4.88 -2.15
CA SER A 203 -7.46 5.76 -2.86
C SER A 203 -8.88 5.68 -2.28
N ASP A 204 -9.39 4.46 -2.06
CA ASP A 204 -10.75 4.22 -1.60
C ASP A 204 -10.96 4.65 -0.14
N LEU A 205 -9.89 4.63 0.68
CA LEU A 205 -9.88 5.18 2.04
C LEU A 205 -9.76 6.71 2.07
N GLY A 206 -9.54 7.36 0.92
CA GLY A 206 -9.33 8.81 0.83
C GLY A 206 -8.00 9.27 1.44
N LEU A 207 -7.03 8.36 1.56
CA LEU A 207 -5.68 8.70 1.98
C LEU A 207 -4.94 9.41 0.84
N ILE A 208 -4.13 10.40 1.20
CA ILE A 208 -3.40 11.19 0.21
C ILE A 208 -2.19 10.38 -0.25
N LEU A 209 -2.15 10.07 -1.55
CA LEU A 209 -0.99 9.48 -2.21
C LEU A 209 -0.10 10.62 -2.74
N ASP A 210 1.16 10.63 -2.33
CA ASP A 210 2.19 11.58 -2.79
C ASP A 210 3.22 10.92 -3.70
N GLY A 211 4.21 11.69 -4.18
CA GLY A 211 5.21 11.19 -5.11
C GLY A 211 6.07 10.04 -4.56
N ASP A 212 6.39 10.03 -3.27
CA ASP A 212 7.27 9.04 -2.66
C ASP A 212 6.51 7.73 -2.40
N SER A 213 5.33 7.83 -1.78
CA SER A 213 4.42 6.69 -1.57
C SER A 213 3.94 6.08 -2.90
N ALA A 214 3.70 6.89 -3.94
CA ALA A 214 3.39 6.42 -5.28
C ALA A 214 4.58 5.75 -5.98
N SER A 215 5.79 6.26 -5.77
CA SER A 215 7.01 5.65 -6.32
C SER A 215 7.26 4.26 -5.73
N ASN A 216 6.98 4.08 -4.43
CA ASN A 216 7.01 2.76 -3.80
C ASN A 216 6.03 1.81 -4.49
N LEU A 217 4.75 2.16 -4.63
CA LEU A 217 3.76 1.31 -5.29
C LEU A 217 4.15 0.96 -6.73
N LEU A 218 4.69 1.93 -7.49
CA LEU A 218 5.20 1.66 -8.83
C LEU A 218 6.36 0.66 -8.81
N ALA A 219 7.25 0.73 -7.83
CA ALA A 219 8.32 -0.24 -7.70
C ALA A 219 7.80 -1.67 -7.45
N GLY A 220 6.82 -1.82 -6.56
CA GLY A 220 6.21 -3.13 -6.30
C GLY A 220 5.46 -3.68 -7.50
N ILE A 221 4.64 -2.85 -8.17
CA ILE A 221 3.91 -3.25 -9.38
C ILE A 221 4.88 -3.69 -10.48
N PHE A 222 5.91 -2.90 -10.78
CA PHE A 222 6.84 -3.22 -11.88
C PHE A 222 7.68 -4.46 -11.57
N GLU A 223 8.05 -4.69 -10.31
CA GLU A 223 8.79 -5.89 -9.91
C GLU A 223 7.92 -7.13 -10.08
N SER A 224 6.72 -7.15 -9.51
CA SER A 224 5.92 -8.38 -9.46
C SER A 224 5.36 -8.77 -10.83
N THR A 225 5.19 -7.79 -11.71
CA THR A 225 4.63 -7.97 -13.06
C THR A 225 5.70 -8.11 -14.15
N SER A 226 6.99 -8.16 -13.78
CA SER A 226 8.11 -8.18 -14.74
C SER A 226 8.05 -7.02 -15.74
N ASN A 227 7.83 -5.80 -15.25
CA ASN A 227 7.57 -4.59 -16.05
C ASN A 227 6.27 -4.67 -16.87
N LEU A 228 5.17 -5.07 -16.23
CA LEU A 228 3.80 -5.12 -16.80
C LEU A 228 3.63 -6.15 -17.93
N THR A 229 4.52 -7.15 -18.03
CA THR A 229 4.43 -8.23 -19.02
C THR A 229 3.74 -9.48 -18.48
N ASP A 230 3.54 -9.58 -17.17
CA ASP A 230 2.84 -10.70 -16.55
C ASP A 230 1.38 -10.79 -17.02
N GLY A 231 0.87 -12.01 -17.21
CA GLY A 231 -0.47 -12.26 -17.75
C GLY A 231 -1.62 -11.83 -16.85
N LYS A 232 -1.38 -11.59 -15.55
CA LYS A 232 -2.37 -10.99 -14.64
C LYS A 232 -2.42 -9.46 -14.72
N SER A 233 -1.48 -8.83 -15.42
CA SER A 233 -1.45 -7.36 -15.58
C SER A 233 -2.67 -6.93 -16.40
N GLY A 234 -3.69 -6.44 -15.69
CA GLY A 234 -5.01 -6.12 -16.23
C GLY A 234 -5.32 -4.62 -16.19
N ALA A 235 -6.57 -4.27 -16.52
CA ALA A 235 -7.02 -2.88 -16.52
C ALA A 235 -6.77 -2.19 -15.15
N GLU A 236 -7.01 -2.93 -14.07
CA GLU A 236 -6.77 -2.50 -12.69
C GLU A 236 -5.30 -2.18 -12.43
N THR A 237 -4.37 -3.01 -12.94
CA THR A 237 -2.93 -2.76 -12.86
C THR A 237 -2.53 -1.46 -13.55
N PHE A 238 -3.00 -1.25 -14.79
CA PHE A 238 -2.71 -0.03 -15.53
C PHE A 238 -3.35 1.22 -14.92
N MET A 239 -4.54 1.07 -14.31
CA MET A 239 -5.17 2.14 -13.54
C MET A 239 -4.36 2.51 -12.30
N ALA A 240 -3.88 1.52 -11.53
CA ALA A 240 -3.01 1.75 -10.38
C ALA A 240 -1.72 2.48 -10.79
N VAL A 241 -1.08 2.05 -11.89
CA VAL A 241 0.10 2.73 -12.45
C VAL A 241 -0.23 4.18 -12.84
N ALA A 242 -1.34 4.41 -13.54
CA ALA A 242 -1.73 5.76 -13.96
C ALA A 242 -2.01 6.68 -12.77
N ASN A 243 -2.64 6.17 -11.71
CA ASN A 243 -2.92 6.92 -10.49
C ASN A 243 -1.62 7.26 -9.74
N CYS A 244 -0.68 6.31 -9.64
CA CYS A 244 0.62 6.57 -9.02
C CYS A 244 1.42 7.62 -9.80
N LEU A 245 1.45 7.53 -11.13
CA LEU A 245 2.10 8.55 -11.98
C LEU A 245 1.46 9.93 -11.81
N ARG A 246 0.12 9.99 -11.72
CA ARG A 246 -0.61 11.25 -11.48
C ARG A 246 -0.28 11.87 -10.13
N ALA A 247 -0.04 11.05 -9.10
CA ALA A 247 0.41 11.49 -7.78
C ALA A 247 1.88 11.94 -7.75
N GLY A 248 2.61 11.85 -8.87
CA GLY A 248 4.02 12.24 -8.97
C GLY A 248 5.00 11.09 -8.76
N GLY A 249 4.51 9.85 -8.72
CA GLY A 249 5.33 8.66 -8.62
C GLY A 249 6.28 8.49 -9.80
N LYS A 250 7.47 7.95 -9.55
CA LYS A 250 8.49 7.69 -10.56
C LYS A 250 8.65 6.19 -10.78
N LYS A 251 8.74 5.78 -12.04
CA LYS A 251 8.99 4.38 -12.39
C LYS A 251 10.39 3.96 -11.94
N PRO A 252 10.62 2.69 -11.57
CA PRO A 252 11.96 2.18 -11.34
C PRO A 252 12.90 2.48 -12.51
N GLY A 253 14.13 2.90 -12.21
CA GLY A 253 15.14 3.28 -13.22
C GLY A 253 14.94 4.65 -13.89
N SER A 254 13.88 5.40 -13.56
CA SER A 254 13.66 6.77 -14.06
C SER A 254 14.27 7.87 -13.17
N THR A 255 14.92 7.49 -12.07
CA THR A 255 15.74 8.41 -11.27
C THR A 255 16.98 8.78 -12.08
N ALA A 256 16.91 9.93 -12.78
CA ALA A 256 18.11 10.68 -13.11
C ALA A 256 18.93 10.80 -11.84
N SER A 257 20.19 10.39 -11.91
CA SER A 257 21.20 10.46 -10.87
C SER A 257 20.96 11.68 -9.98
N GLN A 258 20.79 11.49 -8.68
CA GLN A 258 21.04 12.59 -7.76
C GLN A 258 22.42 13.16 -8.12
N PRO A 259 22.59 14.49 -8.27
CA PRO A 259 23.91 15.06 -8.45
C PRO A 259 24.71 14.68 -7.21
N GLN A 260 25.59 13.69 -7.35
CA GLN A 260 26.64 13.45 -6.39
C GLN A 260 27.35 14.77 -6.24
N SER A 261 27.28 15.36 -5.04
CA SER A 261 28.06 16.53 -4.66
C SER A 261 29.46 16.35 -5.21
N ALA A 262 29.86 17.25 -6.11
CA ALA A 262 31.14 17.18 -6.80
C ALA A 262 32.25 17.04 -5.74
N SER A 263 32.79 15.82 -5.61
CA SER A 263 34.01 15.59 -4.87
C SER A 263 35.08 16.50 -5.47
N GLN A 264 35.62 17.34 -4.60
CA GLN A 264 36.57 18.39 -4.91
C GLN A 264 37.63 17.94 -5.92
N ILE A 265 37.74 18.68 -7.02
CA ILE A 265 38.83 18.59 -7.97
C ILE A 265 40.12 18.93 -7.22
N GLN A 266 40.98 17.94 -6.99
CA GLN A 266 42.35 18.17 -6.53
C GLN A 266 43.20 18.59 -7.74
N PRO A 267 43.99 19.69 -7.64
CA PRO A 267 44.84 20.12 -8.74
C PRO A 267 46.03 19.17 -8.96
N ALA A 268 46.35 19.01 -10.24
CA ALA A 268 47.24 18.01 -10.84
C ALA A 268 48.69 18.05 -10.37
N GLN A 269 49.31 16.86 -10.25
CA GLN A 269 50.72 16.63 -10.61
C GLN A 269 50.90 15.18 -11.10
N THR A 270 51.09 15.01 -12.41
CA THR A 270 52.16 14.21 -13.04
C THR A 270 51.90 14.19 -14.54
N ILE A 271 52.68 14.97 -15.29
CA ILE A 271 52.86 14.76 -16.73
C ILE A 271 53.80 13.57 -16.86
N GLN A 272 53.31 12.45 -17.40
CA GLN A 272 54.17 11.44 -18.00
C GLN A 272 53.85 11.34 -19.49
N GLN A 273 54.93 11.33 -20.25
CA GLN A 273 55.01 11.60 -21.68
C GLN A 273 54.27 10.57 -22.54
N LEU A 274 53.67 11.08 -23.62
CA LEU A 274 53.16 10.34 -24.76
C LEU A 274 54.20 9.32 -25.29
N GLN A 275 53.78 8.06 -25.40
CA GLN A 275 54.20 7.20 -26.50
C GLN A 275 52.96 6.88 -27.34
N SER A 276 52.86 7.54 -28.47
CA SER A 276 51.85 7.30 -29.51
C SER A 276 52.15 5.98 -30.23
N GLN A 277 51.34 4.95 -29.97
CA GLN A 277 51.16 3.86 -30.92
C GLN A 277 50.14 4.31 -31.98
N PRO A 278 50.43 4.17 -33.29
CA PRO A 278 49.43 4.39 -34.32
C PRO A 278 48.40 3.26 -34.27
N GLN A 279 47.15 3.60 -33.94
CA GLN A 279 46.02 2.71 -34.20
C GLN A 279 45.78 2.61 -35.71
N PRO A 280 45.44 1.43 -36.25
CA PRO A 280 45.06 1.30 -37.65
C PRO A 280 43.77 2.10 -37.89
N ALA A 281 43.82 3.04 -38.82
CA ALA A 281 42.66 3.77 -39.27
C ALA A 281 41.63 2.78 -39.85
N PHE A 282 40.40 2.81 -39.33
CA PHE A 282 39.27 2.14 -39.94
C PHE A 282 38.98 2.81 -41.28
N ASP A 283 39.17 2.07 -42.37
CA ASP A 283 38.96 2.53 -43.73
C ASP A 283 37.48 2.49 -44.09
N TRP A 284 36.81 3.63 -43.96
CA TRP A 284 35.40 3.80 -44.35
C TRP A 284 35.17 3.80 -45.88
N SER A 285 36.23 3.71 -46.70
CA SER A 285 36.14 3.68 -48.17
C SER A 285 35.70 2.31 -48.73
N ALA A 286 35.77 1.24 -47.93
CA ALA A 286 35.54 -0.13 -48.38
C ALA A 286 34.06 -0.58 -48.37
N LEU A 287 33.12 0.30 -48.00
CA LEU A 287 31.69 -0.01 -47.92
C LEU A 287 30.82 0.68 -48.99
N MET A 288 31.44 1.32 -49.99
CA MET A 288 30.72 1.85 -51.15
C MET A 288 30.64 0.79 -52.26
N PRO A 289 29.45 0.33 -52.68
CA PRO A 289 29.31 -0.40 -53.94
C PRO A 289 29.67 0.53 -55.09
N GLN A 290 30.61 0.10 -55.94
CA GLN A 290 30.92 0.77 -57.19
C GLN A 290 29.72 0.76 -58.15
N ASP A 291 29.54 1.87 -58.84
CA ASP A 291 28.57 2.07 -59.92
C ASP A 291 28.59 0.89 -60.91
N SER A 292 27.45 0.22 -61.01
CA SER A 292 27.13 -0.69 -62.11
C SER A 292 26.11 0.00 -63.03
N PRO A 293 26.25 -0.16 -64.37
CA PRO A 293 25.44 0.57 -65.33
C PRO A 293 23.96 0.21 -65.24
N ILE A 294 23.12 1.25 -65.30
CA ILE A 294 21.67 1.22 -65.20
C ILE A 294 21.08 0.55 -66.46
N THR A 295 20.54 -0.65 -66.31
CA THR A 295 19.55 -1.22 -67.26
C THR A 295 18.17 -0.64 -66.91
N PRO A 296 17.38 -0.13 -67.89
CA PRO A 296 16.04 0.37 -67.59
C PRO A 296 15.13 -0.82 -67.26
N LYS A 297 14.60 -0.86 -66.04
CA LYS A 297 13.55 -1.79 -65.64
C LYS A 297 12.25 -1.00 -65.43
N GLU A 298 11.22 -1.48 -66.13
CA GLU A 298 9.79 -1.16 -66.11
C GLU A 298 9.25 -0.24 -65.01
N ALA A 299 8.42 0.70 -65.47
CA ALA A 299 7.63 1.63 -64.67
C ALA A 299 6.66 0.92 -63.70
N PRO A 300 6.46 1.45 -62.49
CA PRO A 300 5.36 1.04 -61.62
C PRO A 300 4.03 1.49 -62.22
N GLN A 301 3.06 0.59 -62.20
CA GLN A 301 1.68 0.82 -62.65
C GLN A 301 1.01 1.97 -61.88
N GLU A 302 0.39 2.83 -62.67
CA GLU A 302 -0.44 3.97 -62.28
C GLU A 302 -1.66 3.47 -61.50
N PHE A 303 -1.78 3.87 -60.22
CA PHE A 303 -3.02 3.70 -59.48
C PHE A 303 -4.08 4.66 -60.02
N ALA A 304 -4.95 4.14 -60.89
CA ALA A 304 -6.11 4.86 -61.39
C ALA A 304 -7.12 5.09 -60.25
N VAL A 305 -7.40 6.36 -59.97
CA VAL A 305 -8.56 6.79 -59.18
C VAL A 305 -9.86 6.43 -59.94
N PRO A 306 -10.87 5.83 -59.29
CA PRO A 306 -12.13 5.56 -59.95
C PRO A 306 -12.91 6.86 -60.24
N PRO A 307 -13.65 6.93 -61.35
CA PRO A 307 -14.34 8.14 -61.76
C PRO A 307 -15.58 8.42 -60.89
N VAL A 308 -15.75 9.69 -60.56
CA VAL A 308 -17.01 10.26 -60.07
C VAL A 308 -18.01 10.22 -61.22
N VAL A 309 -19.09 9.47 -61.07
CA VAL A 309 -20.24 9.53 -61.98
C VAL A 309 -21.26 10.49 -61.37
N SER A 310 -21.37 11.66 -61.99
CA SER A 310 -22.54 12.53 -61.90
C SER A 310 -23.46 12.19 -63.07
N SER A 311 -24.73 11.94 -62.79
CA SER A 311 -25.81 12.03 -63.79
C SER A 311 -27.09 12.51 -63.11
N ASP A 312 -27.43 13.76 -63.41
CA ASP A 312 -28.74 14.38 -63.26
C ASP A 312 -29.83 13.60 -64.03
N ALA A 313 -31.06 13.56 -63.48
CA ALA A 313 -32.24 14.24 -64.06
C ALA A 313 -33.59 13.68 -63.53
N GLY A 314 -34.51 14.59 -63.20
CA GLY A 314 -35.96 14.38 -63.02
C GLY A 314 -36.42 14.54 -61.58
N ASP A 315 -36.60 15.76 -61.07
CA ASP A 315 -37.86 16.54 -61.12
C ASP A 315 -39.04 15.81 -60.44
N ASP A 316 -39.28 16.13 -59.17
CA ASP A 316 -40.61 16.53 -58.73
C ASP A 316 -40.55 17.29 -57.40
N SER A 317 -41.20 18.44 -57.44
CA SER A 317 -41.42 19.43 -56.39
C SER A 317 -41.97 18.89 -55.06
N GLN A 318 -41.50 19.43 -53.93
CA GLN A 318 -42.39 20.06 -52.93
C GLN A 318 -41.62 20.78 -51.80
N ALA A 319 -42.23 21.88 -51.35
CA ALA A 319 -41.66 22.98 -50.59
C ALA A 319 -41.62 22.76 -49.07
N SER A 320 -40.75 23.54 -48.40
CA SER A 320 -40.93 23.99 -47.01
C SER A 320 -42.29 24.66 -46.81
N PRO A 321 -42.80 24.65 -45.58
CA PRO A 321 -42.90 25.95 -44.91
C PRO A 321 -42.59 25.95 -43.40
N GLU A 322 -41.98 27.06 -42.98
CA GLU A 322 -42.12 27.68 -41.65
C GLU A 322 -43.59 28.01 -41.33
N GLU A 323 -44.00 27.88 -40.05
CA GLU A 323 -44.76 28.90 -39.32
C GLU A 323 -44.89 28.55 -37.80
N ARG A 324 -44.80 29.58 -36.95
CA ARG A 324 -44.92 29.61 -35.46
C ARG A 324 -46.42 29.77 -35.04
N PRO A 325 -46.77 30.30 -33.84
CA PRO A 325 -46.78 29.76 -32.45
C PRO A 325 -48.19 29.82 -31.76
N VAL A 326 -48.41 29.12 -30.64
CA VAL A 326 -49.44 29.44 -29.58
C VAL A 326 -48.97 28.75 -28.26
N GLU A 327 -48.55 29.44 -27.19
CA GLU A 327 -49.33 29.86 -25.98
C GLU A 327 -50.17 28.71 -25.35
N GLU A 328 -50.26 28.43 -24.05
CA GLU A 328 -50.07 29.17 -22.80
C GLU A 328 -50.15 28.14 -21.64
N GLY A 329 -49.54 28.39 -20.47
CA GLY A 329 -49.63 27.48 -19.31
C GLY A 329 -48.69 27.77 -18.16
N VAL A 330 -48.90 28.92 -17.50
CA VAL A 330 -48.23 29.41 -16.29
C VAL A 330 -48.61 28.57 -15.06
N ILE A 331 -47.62 28.13 -14.24
CA ILE A 331 -47.54 28.47 -12.81
C ILE A 331 -46.12 28.24 -12.25
N SER A 332 -45.60 29.34 -11.72
CA SER A 332 -44.45 29.48 -10.83
C SER A 332 -44.74 28.92 -9.43
N GLU A 333 -43.73 28.40 -8.74
CA GLU A 333 -43.60 28.72 -7.32
C GLU A 333 -42.13 28.70 -6.87
N THR A 334 -41.78 29.81 -6.23
CA THR A 334 -40.51 30.29 -5.72
C THR A 334 -40.09 29.59 -4.45
N VAL A 335 -38.77 29.35 -4.29
CA VAL A 335 -38.16 28.92 -3.03
C VAL A 335 -37.70 30.17 -2.25
N GLU A 336 -38.31 30.42 -1.09
CA GLU A 336 -37.75 31.28 -0.03
C GLU A 336 -37.40 30.41 1.20
N PRO A 337 -36.25 30.63 1.87
CA PRO A 337 -35.90 29.96 3.11
C PRO A 337 -35.94 30.93 4.31
N GLU A 338 -36.94 30.80 5.18
CA GLU A 338 -36.99 31.50 6.48
C GLU A 338 -37.76 30.63 7.49
N TRP A 339 -37.07 29.91 8.39
CA TRP A 339 -37.51 29.79 9.78
C TRP A 339 -36.36 29.38 10.71
N LEU A 340 -35.86 30.37 11.45
CA LEU A 340 -35.18 30.19 12.72
C LEU A 340 -36.17 29.74 13.81
N THR A 341 -35.78 28.75 14.62
CA THR A 341 -35.76 28.71 16.11
C THR A 341 -36.10 27.34 16.72
N PRO A 342 -35.52 27.00 17.89
CA PRO A 342 -35.42 25.64 18.40
C PRO A 342 -36.56 25.28 19.37
N LYS A 343 -36.94 24.00 19.44
CA LYS A 343 -37.80 23.49 20.52
C LYS A 343 -36.97 22.94 21.67
N ILE A 344 -36.81 23.79 22.68
CA ILE A 344 -36.61 23.42 24.09
C ILE A 344 -38.01 23.09 24.65
N PHE A 345 -38.16 22.02 25.46
CA PHE A 345 -38.96 21.96 26.70
C PHE A 345 -38.85 20.54 27.31
N LYS A 346 -38.10 20.43 28.41
CA LYS A 346 -38.55 20.19 29.80
C LYS A 346 -38.92 18.74 30.12
N GLY A 347 -38.08 18.13 30.96
CA GLY A 347 -38.44 16.98 31.77
C GLY A 347 -39.49 17.34 32.83
N SER A 348 -40.20 16.30 33.26
CA SER A 348 -40.90 16.27 34.54
C SER A 348 -40.67 14.89 35.16
N SER A 349 -40.14 14.90 36.37
CA SER A 349 -40.07 13.77 37.29
C SER A 349 -41.47 13.30 37.69
N LEU A 350 -41.63 11.99 37.95
CA LEU A 350 -42.20 11.37 39.16
C LEU A 350 -42.67 9.95 38.83
N GLY A 351 -42.16 8.97 39.60
CA GLY A 351 -42.52 7.55 39.51
C GLY A 351 -41.32 6.67 39.83
#